data_AF-A0A7R7TB11-F1
#
_entry.id   AF-A0A7R7TB11-F1
#
_cell.length_a   1.000
_cell.length_b   1.000
_cell.length_c   1.000
_cell.angle_alpha   90.00
_cell.angle_beta   90.00
_cell.angle_gamma   90.00
#
_symmetry.space_group_name_H-M   'P 1'
#
loop_
_entity.id
_entity.type
_entity.pdbx_description
1 polymer ?
#
loop_
_entity_poly.entity_id
_entity_poly.type
_entity_poly.pdbx_seq_one_letter_code
_entity_poly.pdbx_strand_id
1 'polypeptide(L)'
;MNNHRPPARMPADPSLDKHRNPNGTYNGVPALAELTGQSLDEIVALWESVKANRAKLDACPWHEFEQLITAPPGAGKYRCRHCDGEVDASAYRWHQLGRWAMPLGEPQPVAYSFTPVPGATCSRELAAAGQAYPRTCQVHGLRCGVKS
;
A
#
# COMPACT_ATOMS: atom_id res chain seq x y z
N MET A 1 -2.45 37.08 5.01
CA MET A 1 -1.63 35.96 5.50
C MET A 1 -2.50 35.13 6.42
N ASN A 2 -3.04 34.00 5.95
CA ASN A 2 -3.91 33.14 6.77
C ASN A 2 -3.05 32.17 7.57
N ASN A 3 -2.99 32.38 8.89
CA ASN A 3 -2.35 31.46 9.82
C ASN A 3 -3.22 30.21 9.97
N HIS A 4 -2.98 29.19 9.14
CA HIS A 4 -3.50 27.84 9.39
C HIS A 4 -2.77 27.27 10.61
N ARG A 5 -3.34 27.49 11.79
CA ARG A 5 -2.98 26.75 12.99
C ARG A 5 -3.35 25.28 12.74
N PRO A 6 -2.41 24.33 12.85
CA PRO A 6 -2.76 22.92 12.72
C PRO A 6 -3.78 22.55 13.81
N PRO A 7 -4.76 21.68 13.50
CA PRO A 7 -5.71 21.23 14.50
C PRO A 7 -4.96 20.59 15.68
N ALA A 8 -5.46 20.81 16.90
CA ALA A 8 -4.95 20.15 18.08
C ALA A 8 -4.99 18.63 17.85
N ARG A 9 -3.90 17.95 18.20
CA ARG A 9 -3.84 16.49 18.14
C ARG A 9 -4.92 15.96 19.08
N MET A 10 -5.96 15.33 18.53
CA MET A 10 -6.98 14.68 19.36
C MET A 10 -6.29 13.64 20.23
N PRO A 11 -6.64 13.57 21.54
CA PRO A 11 -6.14 12.51 22.40
C PRO A 11 -6.50 11.17 21.78
N ALA A 12 -5.59 10.20 21.86
CA ALA A 12 -5.89 8.84 21.44
C ALA A 12 -7.10 8.36 22.26
N ASP A 13 -8.11 7.81 21.58
CA ASP A 13 -9.23 7.19 22.27
C ASP A 13 -8.69 5.98 23.05
N PRO A 14 -8.76 5.98 24.40
CA PRO A 14 -8.28 4.86 25.22
C PRO A 14 -9.00 3.55 24.90
N SER A 15 -10.14 3.59 24.20
CA SER A 15 -10.84 2.39 23.70
C SER A 15 -10.02 1.60 22.67
N LEU A 16 -9.07 2.22 21.97
CA LEU A 16 -8.24 1.53 20.96
C LEU A 16 -7.10 0.71 21.59
N ASP A 17 -6.68 1.05 22.82
CA ASP A 17 -5.52 0.41 23.47
C ASP A 17 -5.73 -1.09 23.74
N LYS A 18 -6.98 -1.55 23.88
CA LYS A 18 -7.28 -3.00 24.02
C LYS A 18 -7.03 -3.80 22.74
N HIS A 19 -6.92 -3.13 21.59
CA HIS A 19 -6.59 -3.76 20.30
C HIS A 19 -5.09 -3.69 19.99
N ARG A 20 -4.27 -3.27 20.95
CA ARG A 20 -2.83 -3.13 20.78
C ARG A 20 -2.12 -4.47 20.96
N ASN A 21 -1.34 -4.85 19.96
CA ASN A 21 -0.49 -6.03 19.98
C ASN A 21 0.72 -5.81 20.93
N PRO A 22 1.35 -6.90 21.42
CA PRO A 22 2.57 -6.81 22.25
C PRO A 22 3.72 -6.05 21.58
N ASN A 23 3.79 -6.05 20.25
CA ASN A 23 4.79 -5.31 19.47
C ASN A 23 4.47 -3.81 19.29
N GLY A 24 3.38 -3.32 19.89
CA GLY A 24 2.95 -1.92 19.83
C GLY A 24 2.17 -1.50 18.57
N THR A 25 1.93 -2.43 17.64
CA THR A 25 1.01 -2.23 16.50
C THR A 25 -0.45 -2.46 16.94
N TYR A 26 -1.43 -2.06 16.13
CA TYR A 26 -2.84 -2.34 16.40
C TYR A 26 -3.32 -3.49 15.53
N ASN A 27 -4.11 -4.40 16.12
CA ASN A 27 -4.86 -5.38 15.36
C ASN A 27 -6.10 -4.69 14.77
N GLY A 28 -6.03 -4.39 13.46
CA GLY A 28 -7.08 -3.62 12.79
C GLY A 28 -8.42 -4.35 12.69
N VAL A 29 -8.43 -5.68 12.60
CA VAL A 29 -9.66 -6.48 12.44
C VAL A 29 -10.62 -6.32 13.64
N PRO A 30 -10.21 -6.60 14.90
CA PRO A 30 -11.09 -6.42 16.05
C PRO A 30 -11.43 -4.95 16.32
N ALA A 31 -10.52 -4.02 16.04
CA ALA A 31 -10.81 -2.59 16.14
C ALA A 31 -11.90 -2.15 15.16
N LEU A 32 -11.87 -2.65 13.91
CA LEU A 32 -12.90 -2.37 12.91
C LEU A 32 -14.24 -3.01 13.25
N ALA A 33 -14.24 -4.25 13.75
CA ALA A 33 -15.46 -4.92 14.19
C ALA A 33 -16.18 -4.11 15.28
N GLU A 34 -15.44 -3.65 16.28
CA GLU A 34 -16.01 -2.80 17.34
C GLU A 34 -16.52 -1.45 16.80
N LEU A 35 -15.73 -0.76 15.98
CA LEU A 35 -16.09 0.56 15.46
C LEU A 35 -17.33 0.53 14.55
N THR A 36 -17.48 -0.55 13.78
CA THR A 36 -18.57 -0.68 12.79
C THR A 36 -19.78 -1.45 13.33
N GLY A 37 -19.66 -2.12 14.47
CA GLY A 37 -20.67 -3.03 15.00
C GLY A 37 -20.85 -4.32 14.19
N GLN A 38 -19.96 -4.61 13.23
CA GLN A 38 -19.98 -5.85 12.46
C GLN A 38 -19.34 -7.00 13.25
N SER A 39 -19.71 -8.23 12.92
CA SER A 39 -19.07 -9.40 13.52
C SER A 39 -17.63 -9.55 13.04
N LEU A 40 -16.79 -10.19 13.85
CA LEU A 40 -15.40 -10.48 13.46
C LEU A 40 -15.33 -11.32 12.18
N ASP A 41 -16.22 -12.31 12.04
CA ASP A 41 -16.27 -13.19 10.87
C ASP A 41 -16.59 -12.42 9.58
N GLU A 42 -17.50 -11.44 9.65
CA GLU A 42 -17.82 -10.56 8.50
C GLU A 42 -16.62 -9.69 8.09
N ILE A 43 -15.93 -9.08 9.07
CA ILE A 43 -14.74 -8.27 8.78
C ILE A 43 -13.62 -9.13 8.18
N VAL A 44 -13.42 -10.35 8.70
CA VAL A 44 -12.45 -11.30 8.15
C VAL A 44 -12.83 -11.69 6.71
N ALA A 45 -14.10 -12.00 6.44
CA ALA A 45 -14.56 -12.33 5.10
C ALA A 45 -14.37 -11.16 4.11
N LEU A 46 -14.65 -9.93 4.54
CA LEU A 46 -14.39 -8.72 3.75
C LEU A 46 -12.90 -8.58 3.44
N TRP A 47 -12.03 -8.80 4.43
CA TRP A 47 -10.59 -8.74 4.26
C TRP A 47 -10.07 -9.78 3.26
N GLU A 48 -10.54 -11.02 3.35
CA GLU A 48 -10.21 -12.06 2.37
C GLU A 48 -10.65 -11.69 0.96
N SER A 49 -11.85 -11.12 0.80
CA SER A 49 -12.35 -10.62 -0.48
C SER A 49 -11.46 -9.50 -1.05
N VAL A 50 -11.02 -8.56 -0.20
CA VAL A 50 -10.11 -7.47 -0.61
C VAL A 50 -8.76 -8.03 -1.06
N LYS A 51 -8.18 -8.99 -0.33
CA LYS A 51 -6.92 -9.64 -0.70
C LYS A 51 -7.03 -10.39 -2.03
N ALA A 52 -8.10 -11.16 -2.21
CA ALA A 52 -8.35 -11.89 -3.45
C ALA A 52 -8.49 -10.93 -4.64
N ASN A 53 -9.23 -9.82 -4.47
CA ASN A 53 -9.34 -8.79 -5.49
C ASN A 53 -8.00 -8.13 -5.80
N ARG A 54 -7.20 -7.82 -4.77
CA ARG A 54 -5.87 -7.24 -4.94
C ARG A 54 -4.95 -8.17 -5.72
N ALA A 55 -4.98 -9.47 -5.43
CA ALA A 55 -4.19 -10.46 -6.16
C ALA A 55 -4.57 -10.52 -7.66
N LYS A 56 -5.87 -10.45 -7.99
CA LYS A 56 -6.32 -10.34 -9.40
C LYS A 56 -5.79 -9.09 -10.07
N LEU A 57 -5.76 -7.97 -9.35
CA LEU A 57 -5.26 -6.70 -9.90
C LEU A 57 -3.74 -6.78 -10.12
N ASP A 58 -2.97 -7.21 -9.13
CA ASP A 58 -1.51 -7.28 -9.21
C ASP A 58 -1.00 -8.27 -10.27
N ALA A 59 -1.74 -9.37 -10.50
CA ALA A 59 -1.37 -10.38 -11.51
C ALA A 59 -1.68 -9.94 -12.96
N CYS A 60 -2.46 -8.87 -13.15
CA CYS A 60 -2.91 -8.48 -14.47
C CYS A 60 -1.90 -7.53 -15.13
N PRO A 61 -1.28 -7.89 -16.27
CA PRO A 61 -0.32 -7.03 -16.95
C PRO A 61 -0.95 -5.73 -17.44
N TRP A 62 -2.26 -5.78 -17.73
CA TRP A 62 -2.99 -4.64 -18.26
C TRP A 62 -4.43 -4.55 -17.77
N HIS A 63 -4.91 -3.35 -17.42
CA HIS A 63 -6.22 -3.13 -16.83
C HIS A 63 -7.15 -2.28 -17.69
N GLU A 64 -8.05 -2.89 -18.47
CA GLU A 64 -9.13 -2.16 -19.12
C GLU A 64 -10.39 -2.22 -18.25
N PHE A 65 -10.73 -1.10 -17.61
CA PHE A 65 -11.86 -1.04 -16.68
C PHE A 65 -13.15 -0.62 -17.38
N GLU A 66 -14.24 -1.33 -17.09
CA GLU A 66 -15.60 -0.97 -17.48
C GLU A 66 -16.46 -0.67 -16.25
N GLN A 67 -17.39 0.27 -16.38
CA GLN A 67 -18.28 0.65 -15.28
C GLN A 67 -19.33 -0.43 -15.06
N LEU A 68 -19.50 -0.86 -13.82
CA LEU A 68 -20.62 -1.71 -13.42
C LEU A 68 -21.86 -0.83 -13.32
N ILE A 69 -22.89 -1.16 -14.12
CA ILE A 69 -24.14 -0.39 -14.28
C ILE A 69 -24.92 -0.25 -12.95
N THR A 70 -24.62 -1.09 -11.96
CA THR A 70 -25.35 -1.20 -10.70
C THR A 70 -25.09 -0.07 -9.69
N ALA A 71 -24.19 0.88 -9.98
CA ALA A 71 -23.83 1.93 -9.02
C ALA A 71 -24.52 3.29 -9.31
N PRO A 72 -24.97 4.03 -8.29
CA PRO A 72 -25.45 5.41 -8.44
C PRO A 72 -24.40 6.33 -9.09
N PRO A 73 -24.82 7.43 -9.75
CA PRO A 73 -23.90 8.43 -10.28
C PRO A 73 -22.91 8.91 -9.20
N GLY A 74 -21.61 8.81 -9.47
CA GLY A 74 -20.55 9.21 -8.53
C GLY A 74 -20.06 8.13 -7.57
N ALA A 75 -20.75 7.00 -7.46
CA ALA A 75 -20.34 5.83 -6.65
C ALA A 75 -19.94 4.63 -7.52
N GLY A 76 -19.54 4.90 -8.78
CA GLY A 76 -19.23 3.89 -9.78
C GLY A 76 -18.22 2.87 -9.29
N LYS A 77 -18.61 1.60 -9.29
CA LYS A 77 -17.66 0.48 -9.28
C LYS A 77 -17.26 0.19 -10.71
N TYR A 78 -15.99 -0.16 -10.91
CA TYR A 78 -15.44 -0.52 -12.19
C TYR A 78 -14.82 -1.91 -12.09
N ARG A 79 -14.97 -2.72 -13.14
CA ARG A 79 -14.39 -4.05 -13.24
C ARG A 79 -13.42 -4.11 -14.41
N CYS A 80 -12.26 -4.73 -14.20
CA CYS A 80 -11.29 -4.98 -15.25
C CYS A 80 -11.78 -6.09 -16.17
N ARG A 81 -11.78 -5.86 -17.49
CA ARG A 81 -12.19 -6.83 -18.52
C ARG A 81 -11.28 -8.06 -18.65
N HIS A 82 -10.07 -7.99 -18.10
CA HIS A 82 -9.06 -9.05 -18.25
C HIS A 82 -8.89 -9.94 -17.02
N CYS A 83 -8.99 -9.37 -15.81
CA CYS A 83 -8.77 -10.11 -14.56
C CYS A 83 -9.98 -10.12 -13.61
N ASP A 84 -11.09 -9.49 -14.01
CA ASP A 84 -12.29 -9.31 -13.18
C ASP A 84 -12.05 -8.60 -11.84
N GLY A 85 -10.90 -7.94 -11.67
CA GLY A 85 -10.61 -7.13 -10.50
C GLY A 85 -11.48 -5.87 -10.47
N GLU A 86 -12.02 -5.55 -9.30
CA GLU A 86 -12.89 -4.40 -9.09
C GLU A 86 -12.16 -3.24 -8.42
N VAL A 87 -12.47 -2.02 -8.84
CA VAL A 87 -11.95 -0.77 -8.25
C VAL A 87 -13.07 0.25 -8.12
N ASP A 88 -12.92 1.19 -7.20
CA ASP A 88 -13.82 2.34 -7.09
C ASP A 88 -13.49 3.43 -8.12
N ALA A 89 -14.33 4.45 -8.20
CA ALA A 89 -14.15 5.58 -9.12
C ALA A 89 -12.85 6.36 -8.91
N SER A 90 -12.36 6.46 -7.66
CA SER A 90 -11.13 7.17 -7.35
C SER A 90 -9.91 6.40 -7.87
N ALA A 91 -9.85 5.10 -7.59
CA ALA A 91 -8.81 4.20 -8.08
C ALA A 91 -8.83 4.10 -9.61
N TYR A 92 -10.02 3.97 -10.22
CA TYR A 92 -10.18 4.04 -11.68
C TYR A 92 -9.59 5.34 -12.25
N ARG A 93 -9.91 6.49 -11.65
CA ARG A 93 -9.39 7.79 -12.09
C ARG A 93 -7.86 7.85 -11.97
N TRP A 94 -7.28 7.33 -10.90
CA TRP A 94 -5.82 7.22 -10.75
C TRP A 94 -5.19 6.34 -11.84
N HIS A 95 -5.81 5.20 -12.16
CA HIS A 95 -5.35 4.35 -13.27
C HIS A 95 -5.42 5.08 -14.61
N GLN A 96 -6.49 5.83 -14.88
CA GLN A 96 -6.60 6.61 -16.11
C GLN A 96 -5.59 7.75 -16.18
N LEU A 97 -5.38 8.49 -15.10
CA LEU A 97 -4.38 9.56 -15.06
C LEU A 97 -2.94 9.03 -15.18
N GLY A 98 -2.64 7.90 -14.53
CA GLY A 98 -1.33 7.25 -14.61
C GLY A 98 -0.99 6.78 -16.03
N ARG A 99 -1.99 6.34 -16.80
CA ARG A 99 -1.82 6.03 -18.24
C ARG A 99 -1.45 7.26 -19.07
N TRP A 100 -1.94 8.44 -18.69
CA TRP A 100 -1.70 9.69 -19.42
C TRP A 100 -0.38 10.34 -19.00
N ALA A 101 0.10 10.06 -17.78
CA ALA A 101 1.34 10.60 -17.23
C ALA A 101 2.62 9.87 -17.67
N MET A 102 2.50 8.70 -18.33
CA MET A 102 3.62 8.01 -18.95
C MET A 102 3.61 8.31 -20.45
N PRO A 103 4.47 9.20 -20.97
CA PRO A 103 4.63 9.32 -22.41
C PRO A 103 5.03 7.96 -22.97
N LEU A 104 4.31 7.49 -23.99
CA LEU A 104 4.63 6.32 -24.79
C LEU A 104 5.94 6.60 -25.54
N GLY A 105 7.06 6.38 -24.86
CA GLY A 105 8.37 6.69 -25.41
C GLY A 105 9.43 6.25 -24.41
N GLU A 106 9.90 5.03 -24.62
CA GLU A 106 11.06 4.40 -23.99
C GLU A 106 10.78 3.73 -22.62
N PRO A 107 10.84 2.38 -22.54
CA PRO A 107 10.91 1.71 -21.25
C PRO A 107 12.20 2.18 -20.57
N GLN A 108 12.09 3.00 -19.53
CA GLN A 108 13.25 3.35 -18.72
C GLN A 108 13.75 2.05 -18.08
N PRO A 109 14.96 1.54 -18.42
CA PRO A 109 15.59 0.56 -17.56
C PRO A 109 15.94 1.32 -16.28
N VAL A 110 15.10 1.25 -15.25
CA VAL A 110 15.52 1.65 -13.91
C VAL A 110 16.47 0.58 -13.37
N ALA A 111 17.61 0.44 -14.03
CA ALA A 111 18.84 0.06 -13.37
C ALA A 111 19.12 1.18 -12.38
N TYR A 112 18.51 1.06 -11.19
CA TYR A 112 18.86 1.88 -10.04
C TYR A 112 20.27 1.46 -9.65
N SER A 113 21.27 2.01 -10.34
CA SER A 113 22.66 1.86 -9.95
C SER A 113 22.84 2.64 -8.67
N PHE A 114 22.71 1.95 -7.53
CA PHE A 114 23.32 2.40 -6.29
C PHE A 114 24.81 2.52 -6.57
N THR A 115 25.33 3.74 -6.69
CA THR A 115 26.75 3.98 -6.53
C THR A 115 27.07 3.72 -5.06
N PRO A 116 27.80 2.65 -4.71
CA PRO A 116 28.24 2.48 -3.34
C PRO A 116 29.12 3.68 -2.99
N VAL A 117 28.80 4.33 -1.86
CA VAL A 117 29.63 5.41 -1.32
C VAL A 117 31.02 4.84 -1.03
N PRO A 118 32.12 5.54 -1.38
CA PRO A 118 33.47 5.11 -1.04
C PRO A 118 33.56 4.83 0.46
N GLY A 119 33.86 3.57 0.83
CA GLY A 119 33.93 3.11 2.22
C GLY A 119 32.82 2.16 2.66
N ALA A 120 31.77 1.93 1.84
CA ALA A 120 30.78 0.89 2.10
C ALA A 120 31.33 -0.49 1.67
N THR A 121 31.96 -1.21 2.59
CA THR A 121 32.30 -2.63 2.38
C THR A 121 31.07 -3.50 2.60
N CYS A 122 30.35 -3.83 1.52
CA CYS A 122 29.43 -4.96 1.54
C CYS A 122 30.28 -6.24 1.49
N SER A 123 30.45 -6.90 2.63
CA SER A 123 31.01 -8.25 2.70
C SER A 123 30.16 -9.18 1.84
N ARG A 124 30.70 -9.58 0.69
CA ARG A 124 30.07 -10.48 -0.28
C ARG A 124 30.30 -11.92 0.17
N GLU A 125 29.67 -12.32 1.26
CA GLU A 125 29.55 -13.72 1.65
C GLU A 125 28.06 -14.12 1.65
N LEU A 126 27.79 -15.25 1.02
CA LEU A 126 26.48 -15.91 0.82
C LEU A 126 25.68 -15.51 -0.43
N ALA A 127 26.29 -15.69 -1.60
CA ALA A 127 25.56 -16.08 -2.82
C ALA A 127 25.84 -17.57 -3.11
N ALA A 128 25.32 -18.45 -2.25
CA ALA A 128 25.37 -19.91 -2.47
C ALA A 128 24.19 -20.63 -1.81
N ALA A 129 22.98 -20.07 -1.90
CA ALA A 129 21.73 -20.80 -1.74
C ALA A 129 20.64 -19.92 -2.34
N GLY A 130 19.91 -20.39 -3.35
CA GLY A 130 18.87 -19.63 -4.04
C GLY A 130 17.67 -19.29 -3.13
N GLN A 131 17.83 -18.33 -2.24
CA GLN A 131 16.79 -17.79 -1.37
C GLN A 131 16.74 -16.26 -1.47
N ALA A 132 15.52 -15.75 -1.54
CA ALA A 132 15.20 -14.34 -1.65
C ALA A 132 15.81 -13.51 -0.52
N TYR A 133 16.34 -12.34 -0.87
CA TYR A 133 16.96 -11.36 0.02
C TYR A 133 16.14 -11.06 1.30
N PRO A 134 16.71 -11.20 2.51
CA PRO A 134 16.19 -10.50 3.67
C PRO A 134 16.63 -9.02 3.63
N ARG A 135 15.66 -8.10 3.51
CA ARG A 135 15.86 -6.66 3.72
C ARG A 135 16.00 -6.35 5.20
N THR A 136 17.18 -6.56 5.78
CA THR A 136 17.55 -5.90 7.04
C THR A 136 19.03 -5.55 7.04
N CYS A 137 19.38 -4.34 6.57
CA CYS A 137 20.62 -3.70 6.99
C CYS A 137 20.44 -3.23 8.43
N GLN A 138 20.84 -4.07 9.38
CA GLN A 138 20.95 -3.68 10.78
C GLN A 138 22.29 -2.96 10.95
N VAL A 139 22.31 -1.65 10.69
CA VAL A 139 23.45 -0.82 11.07
C VAL A 139 23.19 -0.35 12.50
N HIS A 140 23.94 -0.93 13.44
CA HIS A 140 23.99 -0.43 14.81
C HIS A 140 24.43 1.04 14.80
N GLY A 141 23.53 1.94 15.23
CA GLY A 141 23.93 3.12 15.98
C GLY A 141 24.18 4.47 15.27
N LEU A 142 23.83 4.68 13.99
CA LEU A 142 23.98 6.02 13.39
C LEU A 142 22.72 6.51 12.67
N ARG A 143 22.14 7.59 13.21
CA ARG A 143 21.04 8.35 12.60
C ARG A 143 21.56 9.10 11.37
N CYS A 144 21.08 8.75 10.18
CA CYS A 144 21.26 9.58 8.99
C CYS A 144 20.32 10.79 9.07
N GLY A 145 20.86 11.95 9.44
CA GLY A 145 20.20 13.24 9.26
C GLY A 145 20.36 13.69 7.81
N VAL A 146 19.25 14.05 7.17
CA VAL A 146 19.25 14.78 5.89
C VAL A 146 19.64 16.23 6.20
N LYS A 147 20.69 16.75 5.57
CA LYS A 147 20.91 18.19 5.47
C LYS A 147 20.74 18.60 4.01
N SER A 148 19.99 19.69 3.86
CA SER A 148 19.53 20.35 2.63
C SER A 148 20.64 20.72 1.67
#